data_AF-A0A0E2BJ18-F1
#
_entry.id   AF-A0A0E2BJ18-F1
#
_cell.length_a   1.000
_cell.length_b   1.000
_cell.length_c   1.000
_cell.angle_alpha   90.00
_cell.angle_beta   90.00
_cell.angle_gamma   90.00
#
_symmetry.space_group_name_H-M   'P 1'
#
loop_
_entity.id
_entity.type
_entity.pdbx_description
1 polymer ?
#
loop_
_entity_poly.entity_id
_entity_poly.type
_entity_poly.pdbx_seq_one_letter_code
_entity_poly.pdbx_strand_id
1 'polypeptide(L)'
;MVVIWDSSESGAPVVDLFNFPFNYKKIGSLLGLKIKESDFENSTETQEQLRTIIAAIFEISIQHGSLKPGVYTYKNPLRGLKKVKWLLNAYENKFFPMPTSDSITFDVTEEHIKLLKKSNARWLKYWELSGIDSKRPYGNMTCFYLDMADILQIEIPEKETEYCEDLFTKEQIEIFDKLHREMFYTLQIYFLFTEINPGNYFQTAYDEWHKLP
;
A
#
# COMPACT_ATOMS: atom_id res chain seq x y z
N MET A 1 2.36 -8.68 -10.08
CA MET A 1 2.33 -7.64 -9.05
C MET A 1 3.16 -8.13 -7.88
N VAL A 2 4.17 -7.36 -7.51
CA VAL A 2 5.04 -7.63 -6.37
C VAL A 2 5.03 -6.39 -5.51
N VAL A 3 4.79 -6.55 -4.22
CA VAL A 3 4.97 -5.47 -3.27
C VAL A 3 6.45 -5.40 -2.90
N ILE A 4 7.01 -4.20 -2.97
CA ILE A 4 8.35 -3.85 -2.49
C ILE A 4 8.22 -2.81 -1.37
N TRP A 5 9.31 -2.56 -0.67
CA TRP A 5 9.35 -1.53 0.37
C TRP A 5 10.03 -0.27 -0.15
N ASP A 6 9.31 0.85 -0.14
CA ASP A 6 9.91 2.18 -0.27
C ASP A 6 10.50 2.56 1.08
N SER A 7 11.80 2.86 1.12
CA SER A 7 12.52 3.27 2.33
C SER A 7 12.51 4.78 2.58
N SER A 8 11.93 5.59 1.67
CA SER A 8 11.82 7.03 1.88
C SER A 8 10.98 7.36 3.11
N GLU A 9 11.32 8.47 3.78
CA GLU A 9 10.54 9.00 4.91
C GLU A 9 10.27 7.95 5.98
N SER A 10 9.00 7.62 6.28
CA SER A 10 8.62 6.62 7.30
C SER A 10 8.77 5.18 6.80
N GLY A 11 8.96 5.01 5.49
CA GLY A 11 8.81 3.75 4.79
C GLY A 11 7.35 3.42 4.46
N ALA A 12 7.12 2.69 3.37
CA ALA A 12 5.79 2.18 3.03
C ALA A 12 5.84 1.10 1.94
N PRO A 13 4.82 0.22 1.84
CA PRO A 13 4.74 -0.72 0.75
C PRO A 13 4.29 -0.03 -0.55
N VAL A 14 5.01 -0.30 -1.63
CA VAL A 14 4.68 0.16 -2.98
C VAL A 14 4.61 -1.03 -3.93
N VAL A 15 3.86 -0.87 -5.01
CA VAL A 15 3.68 -1.92 -6.01
C VAL A 15 4.72 -1.73 -7.10
N ASP A 16 5.71 -2.62 -7.14
CA ASP A 16 6.66 -2.66 -8.24
C ASP A 16 5.96 -3.15 -9.51
N LEU A 17 5.87 -2.24 -10.48
CA LEU A 17 5.35 -2.51 -11.82
C LEU A 17 6.48 -2.88 -12.81
N PHE A 18 7.74 -2.53 -12.51
CA PHE A 18 8.88 -2.60 -13.44
C PHE A 18 9.71 -3.88 -13.34
N ASN A 19 9.90 -4.49 -12.17
CA ASN A 19 10.57 -5.82 -12.07
C ASN A 19 9.61 -7.01 -12.24
N PHE A 20 8.40 -6.75 -12.73
CA PHE A 20 7.50 -7.78 -13.24
C PHE A 20 7.81 -7.95 -14.74
N PRO A 21 8.32 -9.09 -15.22
CA PRO A 21 8.21 -9.39 -16.63
C PRO A 21 6.72 -9.63 -16.91
N PHE A 22 6.02 -8.58 -17.34
CA PHE A 22 4.69 -8.54 -17.93
C PHE A 22 3.52 -9.12 -17.12
N ASN A 23 2.71 -8.25 -16.51
CA ASN A 23 1.29 -8.56 -16.39
C ASN A 23 0.34 -7.35 -16.20
N TYR A 24 0.48 -6.30 -17.01
CA TYR A 24 -0.63 -5.34 -17.26
C TYR A 24 -1.90 -6.07 -17.75
N LYS A 25 -1.76 -7.28 -18.31
CA LYS A 25 -2.88 -8.13 -18.73
C LYS A 25 -3.72 -8.62 -17.56
N LYS A 26 -3.14 -8.84 -16.37
CA LYS A 26 -3.89 -9.32 -15.19
C LYS A 26 -4.62 -8.16 -14.52
N ILE A 27 -3.97 -7.01 -14.38
CA ILE A 27 -4.64 -5.76 -13.96
C ILE A 27 -5.74 -5.43 -14.98
N GLY A 28 -5.41 -5.34 -16.27
CA GLY A 28 -6.38 -5.13 -17.34
C GLY A 28 -7.51 -6.17 -17.35
N SER A 29 -7.24 -7.45 -17.08
CA SER A 29 -8.28 -8.49 -17.00
C SER A 29 -9.18 -8.37 -15.78
N LEU A 30 -8.65 -7.91 -14.64
CA LEU A 30 -9.45 -7.62 -13.44
C LEU A 30 -10.44 -6.47 -13.70
N LEU A 31 -10.29 -5.74 -14.82
CA LEU A 31 -10.95 -4.46 -15.09
C LEU A 31 -11.55 -4.36 -16.50
N GLY A 32 -11.50 -5.43 -17.30
CA GLY A 32 -11.98 -5.42 -18.67
C GLY A 32 -11.16 -4.58 -19.68
N LEU A 33 -9.96 -4.12 -19.32
CA LEU A 33 -9.09 -3.33 -20.18
C LEU A 33 -8.08 -4.21 -20.96
N LYS A 34 -8.02 -4.02 -22.29
CA LYS A 34 -7.01 -4.67 -23.15
C LYS A 34 -5.83 -3.73 -23.36
N ILE A 35 -4.90 -3.72 -22.41
CA ILE A 35 -3.66 -2.94 -22.50
C ILE A 35 -2.62 -3.74 -23.32
N LYS A 36 -1.88 -3.07 -24.21
CA LYS A 36 -0.76 -3.63 -24.99
C LYS A 36 0.55 -2.94 -24.61
N GLU A 37 1.67 -3.62 -24.84
CA GLU A 37 3.02 -3.11 -24.58
C GLU A 37 3.36 -1.85 -25.39
N SER A 38 2.88 -1.79 -26.63
CA SER A 38 2.99 -0.63 -27.54
C SER A 38 2.27 0.63 -27.05
N ASP A 39 1.35 0.51 -26.08
CA ASP A 39 0.61 1.66 -25.53
C ASP A 39 1.54 2.51 -24.63
N PHE A 40 2.66 1.95 -24.19
CA PHE A 40 3.67 2.64 -23.39
C PHE A 40 4.82 3.24 -24.22
N GLU A 41 4.95 2.84 -25.49
CA GLU A 41 6.04 3.28 -26.39
C GLU A 41 5.68 4.56 -27.17
N ASN A 42 4.42 5.01 -27.10
CA ASN A 42 3.90 6.17 -27.83
C ASN A 42 3.62 7.37 -26.89
N SER A 43 3.34 8.53 -27.50
CA SER A 43 3.21 9.90 -26.96
C SER A 43 2.90 10.06 -25.46
N THR A 44 3.44 11.14 -24.87
CA THR A 44 3.24 11.55 -23.45
C THR A 44 1.78 11.52 -23.00
N GLU A 45 0.85 11.89 -23.88
CA GLU A 45 -0.59 11.89 -23.60
C GLU A 45 -1.15 10.47 -23.38
N THR A 46 -0.69 9.48 -24.13
CA THR A 46 -1.13 8.06 -23.98
C THR A 46 -0.61 7.49 -22.66
N GLN A 47 0.64 7.80 -22.31
CA GLN A 47 1.24 7.37 -21.04
C GLN A 47 0.53 8.00 -19.82
N GLU A 48 0.17 9.28 -19.89
CA GLU A 48 -0.54 9.98 -18.82
C GLU A 48 -1.95 9.41 -18.61
N GLN A 49 -2.68 9.14 -19.69
CA GLN A 49 -3.98 8.47 -19.63
C GLN A 49 -3.85 7.09 -18.97
N LEU A 50 -2.83 6.32 -19.35
CA LEU A 50 -2.62 5.00 -18.78
C LEU A 50 -2.27 5.05 -17.29
N ARG A 51 -1.43 6.01 -16.87
CA ARG A 51 -1.12 6.27 -15.45
C ARG A 51 -2.37 6.61 -14.66
N THR A 52 -3.19 7.51 -15.19
CA THR A 52 -4.46 7.93 -14.57
C THR A 52 -5.39 6.74 -14.37
N ILE A 53 -5.50 5.88 -15.38
CA ILE A 53 -6.30 4.66 -15.31
C ILE A 53 -5.74 3.74 -14.21
N ILE A 54 -4.44 3.42 -14.23
CA ILE A 54 -3.80 2.53 -13.25
C ILE A 54 -3.92 3.07 -11.82
N ALA A 55 -3.75 4.38 -11.64
CA ALA A 55 -3.93 5.07 -10.37
C ALA A 55 -5.36 4.90 -9.84
N ALA A 56 -6.35 5.24 -10.66
CA ALA A 56 -7.77 5.12 -10.32
C ALA A 56 -8.13 3.68 -9.92
N ILE A 57 -7.67 2.70 -10.71
CA ILE A 57 -7.85 1.28 -10.41
C ILE A 57 -7.31 0.91 -9.04
N PHE A 58 -6.05 1.30 -8.78
CA PHE A 58 -5.38 0.97 -7.54
C PHE A 58 -6.14 1.59 -6.36
N GLU A 59 -6.45 2.87 -6.43
CA GLU A 59 -7.18 3.61 -5.40
C GLU A 59 -8.59 3.04 -5.16
N ILE A 60 -9.37 2.84 -6.23
CA ILE A 60 -10.69 2.20 -6.15
C ILE A 60 -10.56 0.81 -5.53
N SER A 61 -9.55 0.03 -5.94
CA SER A 61 -9.34 -1.31 -5.41
C SER A 61 -9.15 -1.26 -3.92
N ILE A 62 -8.25 -0.41 -3.39
CA ILE A 62 -8.00 -0.28 -1.95
C ILE A 62 -9.26 0.16 -1.18
N GLN A 63 -9.98 1.15 -1.69
CA GLN A 63 -11.15 1.72 -1.00
C GLN A 63 -12.35 0.76 -1.02
N HIS A 64 -12.64 0.12 -2.16
CA HIS A 64 -13.88 -0.64 -2.39
C HIS A 64 -13.72 -2.16 -2.44
N GLY A 65 -12.51 -2.66 -2.59
CA GLY A 65 -12.25 -4.09 -2.54
C GLY A 65 -12.48 -4.65 -1.13
N SER A 66 -12.76 -5.94 -1.09
CA SER A 66 -13.08 -6.70 0.11
C SER A 66 -12.06 -7.81 0.30
N LEU A 67 -11.39 -7.78 1.45
CA LEU A 67 -10.54 -8.86 1.95
C LEU A 67 -11.05 -9.19 3.34
N LYS A 68 -11.24 -10.48 3.63
CA LYS A 68 -11.63 -10.93 4.98
C LYS A 68 -10.40 -11.07 5.86
N PRO A 69 -10.49 -10.83 7.18
CA PRO A 69 -9.44 -11.26 8.10
C PRO A 69 -9.19 -12.77 8.00
N GLY A 70 -7.95 -13.19 8.28
CA GLY A 70 -7.57 -14.59 8.37
C GLY A 70 -6.16 -14.89 7.85
N VAL A 71 -5.83 -16.17 7.90
CA VAL A 71 -4.50 -16.67 7.53
C VAL A 71 -4.43 -16.92 6.02
N TYR A 72 -3.55 -16.20 5.35
CA TYR A 72 -3.28 -16.35 3.92
C TYR A 72 -1.90 -16.93 3.70
N THR A 73 -1.78 -17.80 2.69
CA THR A 73 -0.49 -18.33 2.24
C THR A 73 -0.30 -18.04 0.76
N TYR A 74 0.86 -17.53 0.39
CA TYR A 74 1.22 -17.26 -0.99
C TYR A 74 2.69 -17.56 -1.27
N LYS A 75 3.01 -17.77 -2.54
CA LYS A 75 4.39 -17.97 -2.99
C LYS A 75 5.16 -16.65 -2.88
N ASN A 76 6.30 -16.66 -2.19
CA ASN A 76 7.11 -15.46 -2.01
C ASN A 76 7.66 -14.97 -3.37
N PRO A 77 7.25 -13.78 -3.85
CA PRO A 77 7.73 -13.26 -5.12
C PRO A 77 9.20 -12.79 -5.07
N LEU A 78 9.75 -12.60 -3.87
CA LEU A 78 11.09 -12.01 -3.65
C LEU A 78 12.18 -13.07 -3.38
N ARG A 79 11.82 -14.37 -3.39
CA ARG A 79 12.73 -15.49 -3.08
C ARG A 79 14.04 -15.57 -3.89
N GLY A 80 14.12 -14.88 -5.03
CA GLY A 80 15.32 -14.78 -5.86
C GLY A 80 16.24 -13.60 -5.53
N LEU A 81 15.77 -12.63 -4.75
CA LEU A 81 16.46 -11.36 -4.49
C LEU A 81 17.35 -11.45 -3.25
N LYS A 82 18.29 -12.40 -3.25
CA LYS A 82 19.15 -12.72 -2.09
C LYS A 82 20.12 -11.60 -1.66
N LYS A 83 20.20 -10.49 -2.39
CA LYS A 83 21.16 -9.39 -2.17
C LYS A 83 20.51 -8.02 -1.97
N VAL A 84 19.18 -7.93 -2.07
CA VAL A 84 18.50 -6.65 -1.91
C VAL A 84 18.25 -6.41 -0.43
N LYS A 85 18.74 -5.28 0.08
CA LYS A 85 18.49 -4.81 1.44
C LYS A 85 17.79 -3.47 1.34
N TRP A 86 16.56 -3.41 1.86
CA TRP A 86 15.83 -2.16 2.00
C TRP A 86 16.03 -1.62 3.40
N LEU A 87 16.26 -0.31 3.52
CA LEU A 87 16.17 0.34 4.82
C LEU A 87 14.72 0.33 5.28
N LEU A 88 14.49 0.32 6.58
CA LEU A 88 13.16 0.39 7.13
C LEU A 88 12.52 1.76 6.84
N ASN A 89 13.30 2.84 6.99
CA ASN A 89 12.89 4.22 6.78
C ASN A 89 14.14 5.06 6.44
N ALA A 90 13.98 6.35 6.20
CA ALA A 90 15.09 7.23 5.80
C ALA A 90 15.97 7.69 6.98
N TYR A 91 15.51 7.47 8.21
CA TYR A 91 16.06 8.08 9.42
C TYR A 91 16.94 7.12 10.23
N GLU A 92 16.64 5.83 10.18
CA GLU A 92 17.31 4.80 10.95
C GLU A 92 18.19 3.90 10.07
N ASN A 93 19.34 3.48 10.60
CA ASN A 93 20.17 2.45 9.96
C ASN A 93 19.66 1.02 10.28
N LYS A 94 18.35 0.81 10.17
CA LYS A 94 17.70 -0.50 10.32
C LYS A 94 17.23 -1.00 8.97
N PHE A 95 17.33 -2.30 8.74
CA PHE A 95 16.85 -2.93 7.51
C PHE A 95 15.43 -3.46 7.68
N PHE A 96 14.63 -3.35 6.61
CA PHE A 96 13.34 -4.00 6.52
C PHE A 96 13.53 -5.53 6.59
N PRO A 97 12.78 -6.25 7.45
CA PRO A 97 12.94 -7.69 7.65
C PRO A 97 12.35 -8.48 6.47
N MET A 98 13.17 -8.66 5.44
CA MET A 98 12.79 -9.31 4.20
C MET A 98 12.42 -10.80 4.37
N PRO A 99 11.24 -11.26 3.90
CA PRO A 99 10.91 -12.68 3.92
C PRO A 99 11.83 -13.50 3.00
N THR A 100 12.40 -14.58 3.54
CA THR A 100 13.35 -15.46 2.83
C THR A 100 12.76 -16.81 2.43
N SER A 101 11.66 -17.22 3.06
CA SER A 101 10.97 -18.47 2.77
C SER A 101 10.38 -18.51 1.35
N ASP A 102 10.26 -19.70 0.77
CA ASP A 102 9.64 -19.90 -0.55
C ASP A 102 8.15 -19.55 -0.58
N SER A 103 7.48 -19.70 0.55
CA SER A 103 6.10 -19.30 0.80
C SER A 103 6.04 -18.39 2.02
N ILE A 104 5.13 -17.44 1.99
CA ILE A 104 4.82 -16.55 3.11
C ILE A 104 3.42 -16.92 3.60
N THR A 105 3.31 -17.14 4.90
CA THR A 105 2.04 -17.29 5.61
C THR A 105 1.91 -16.12 6.57
N PHE A 106 0.81 -15.40 6.50
CA PHE A 106 0.57 -14.21 7.31
C PHE A 106 -0.91 -14.12 7.69
N ASP A 107 -1.18 -13.70 8.92
CA ASP A 107 -2.53 -13.52 9.45
C ASP A 107 -2.95 -12.06 9.30
N VAL A 108 -3.87 -11.81 8.38
CA VAL A 108 -4.43 -10.47 8.16
C VAL A 108 -5.52 -10.23 9.19
N THR A 109 -5.33 -9.22 10.04
CA THR A 109 -6.31 -8.84 11.07
C THR A 109 -7.25 -7.73 10.58
N GLU A 110 -8.25 -7.39 11.39
CA GLU A 110 -9.14 -6.27 11.10
C GLU A 110 -8.41 -4.92 11.10
N GLU A 111 -7.43 -4.73 11.97
CA GLU A 111 -6.59 -3.53 12.04
C GLU A 111 -5.83 -3.31 10.74
N HIS A 112 -5.25 -4.37 10.17
CA HIS A 112 -4.59 -4.32 8.87
C HIS A 112 -5.53 -3.84 7.76
N ILE A 113 -6.77 -4.34 7.74
CA ILE A 113 -7.77 -3.97 6.73
C ILE A 113 -8.23 -2.52 6.93
N LYS A 114 -8.45 -2.08 8.18
CA LYS A 114 -8.80 -0.69 8.51
C LYS A 114 -7.70 0.27 8.03
N LEU A 115 -6.45 -0.01 8.39
CA LEU A 115 -5.29 0.76 7.95
C LEU A 115 -5.13 0.76 6.44
N LEU A 116 -5.31 -0.38 5.76
CA LEU A 116 -5.23 -0.44 4.30
C LEU A 116 -6.27 0.46 3.64
N LYS A 117 -7.54 0.35 4.05
CA LYS A 117 -8.65 1.11 3.46
C LYS A 117 -8.54 2.62 3.68
N LYS A 118 -7.86 3.03 4.76
CA LYS A 118 -7.63 4.44 5.12
C LYS A 118 -6.22 4.91 4.78
N SER A 119 -5.39 4.07 4.17
CA SER A 119 -4.05 4.45 3.75
C SER A 119 -4.10 5.49 2.64
N ASN A 120 -3.06 6.31 2.56
CA ASN A 120 -2.82 7.24 1.46
C ASN A 120 -2.25 6.49 0.26
N ALA A 121 -3.05 5.55 -0.24
CA ALA A 121 -2.81 4.75 -1.42
C ALA A 121 -3.07 5.60 -2.66
N ARG A 122 -2.07 5.79 -3.52
CA ARG A 122 -2.16 6.64 -4.72
C ARG A 122 -1.07 6.34 -5.74
N TRP A 123 -1.08 7.07 -6.86
CA TRP A 123 0.07 7.15 -7.76
C TRP A 123 1.19 8.01 -7.17
N LEU A 124 2.36 7.40 -6.96
CA LEU A 124 3.56 8.01 -6.43
C LEU A 124 4.39 8.57 -7.58
N LYS A 125 4.17 9.85 -7.92
CA LYS A 125 4.82 10.53 -9.07
C LYS A 125 6.35 10.42 -9.07
N TYR A 126 6.99 10.40 -7.91
CA TYR A 126 8.44 10.34 -7.78
C TYR A 126 9.03 8.97 -8.17
N TRP A 127 8.28 7.88 -7.96
CA TRP A 127 8.65 6.54 -8.39
C TRP A 127 8.00 6.09 -9.69
N GLU A 128 6.97 6.82 -10.15
CA GLU A 128 6.09 6.39 -11.25
C GLU A 128 5.48 5.00 -11.01
N LEU A 129 4.98 4.80 -9.78
CA LEU A 129 4.39 3.55 -9.30
C LEU A 129 3.14 3.82 -8.44
N SER A 130 2.26 2.84 -8.33
CA SER A 130 1.20 2.86 -7.32
C SER A 130 1.72 2.35 -5.97
N GLY A 131 1.28 2.92 -4.87
CA GLY A 131 1.69 2.49 -3.54
C GLY A 131 1.06 3.30 -2.42
N ILE A 132 1.44 2.97 -1.19
CA ILE A 132 1.15 3.83 -0.04
C ILE A 132 2.23 4.91 0.04
N ASP A 133 1.83 6.17 0.22
CA ASP A 133 2.75 7.30 0.37
C ASP A 133 3.63 7.14 1.62
N SER A 134 4.94 6.94 1.44
CA SER A 134 5.89 6.74 2.55
C SER A 134 6.10 7.99 3.42
N LYS A 135 5.80 9.18 2.91
CA LYS A 135 5.82 10.42 3.69
C LYS A 135 4.65 10.52 4.65
N ARG A 136 3.47 10.06 4.21
CA ARG A 136 2.18 10.26 4.86
C ARG A 136 1.29 9.03 4.64
N PRO A 137 1.63 7.87 5.21
CA PRO A 137 1.04 6.59 4.81
C PRO A 137 -0.43 6.41 5.19
N TYR A 138 -0.92 7.15 6.20
CA TYR A 138 -2.26 6.97 6.76
C TYR A 138 -3.10 8.24 6.85
N GLY A 139 -2.55 9.39 6.45
CA GLY A 139 -3.22 10.66 6.59
C GLY A 139 -2.24 11.82 6.62
N ASN A 140 -2.71 12.97 7.09
CA ASN A 140 -1.98 14.24 6.99
C ASN A 140 -1.66 14.84 8.36
N MET A 141 -1.71 14.05 9.44
CA MET A 141 -1.24 14.50 10.75
C MET A 141 0.29 14.58 10.79
N THR A 142 0.82 15.31 11.79
CA THR A 142 2.26 15.61 11.92
C THR A 142 3.14 14.37 11.98
N CYS A 143 2.62 13.27 12.52
CA CYS A 143 3.25 11.96 12.58
C CYS A 143 2.20 10.89 12.23
N PHE A 144 2.66 9.78 11.67
CA PHE A 144 1.75 8.73 11.22
C PHE A 144 1.12 7.93 12.37
N TYR A 145 1.68 7.96 13.58
CA TYR A 145 1.07 7.31 14.76
C TYR A 145 -0.28 7.91 15.15
N LEU A 146 -0.45 9.23 15.00
CA LEU A 146 -1.74 9.89 15.26
C LEU A 146 -2.80 9.44 14.24
N ASP A 147 -2.44 9.39 12.95
CA ASP A 147 -3.34 8.89 11.91
C ASP A 147 -3.71 7.42 12.16
N MET A 148 -2.74 6.57 12.55
CA MET A 148 -3.01 5.17 12.91
C MET A 148 -3.93 5.06 14.13
N ALA A 149 -3.70 5.86 15.17
CA ALA A 149 -4.53 5.86 16.36
C ALA A 149 -5.98 6.26 16.03
N ASP A 150 -6.18 7.30 15.21
CA ASP A 150 -7.50 7.72 14.73
C ASP A 150 -8.21 6.61 13.94
N ILE A 151 -7.53 6.01 12.95
CA ILE A 151 -8.08 4.91 12.13
C ILE A 151 -8.46 3.70 12.97
N LEU A 152 -7.64 3.39 13.98
CA LEU A 152 -7.83 2.24 14.87
C LEU A 152 -8.73 2.55 16.07
N GLN A 153 -9.19 3.80 16.21
CA GLN A 153 -9.99 4.28 17.33
C GLN A 153 -9.30 4.08 18.70
N ILE A 154 -7.98 4.27 18.72
CA ILE A 154 -7.16 4.29 19.92
C ILE A 154 -7.13 5.73 20.44
N GLU A 155 -7.39 5.90 21.73
CA GLU A 155 -7.39 7.21 22.38
C GLU A 155 -6.04 7.92 22.21
N ILE A 156 -6.09 9.17 21.73
CA ILE A 156 -4.95 10.05 21.60
C ILE A 156 -4.93 10.94 22.85
N PRO A 157 -3.92 10.85 23.73
CA PRO A 157 -3.88 11.66 24.93
C PRO A 157 -3.79 13.15 24.62
N GLU A 158 -4.63 13.96 25.26
CA GLU A 158 -4.57 15.43 25.21
C GLU A 158 -3.44 15.96 26.10
N LYS A 159 -2.19 15.79 25.66
CA LYS A 159 -1.01 16.37 26.34
C LYS A 159 -0.09 17.04 25.33
N GLU A 160 0.50 18.17 25.71
CA GLU A 160 1.55 18.79 24.91
C GLU A 160 2.84 17.99 25.09
N THR A 161 3.42 17.56 23.97
CA THR A 161 4.72 16.90 23.92
C THR A 161 5.58 17.52 22.82
N GLU A 162 6.90 17.41 22.96
CA GLU A 162 7.85 17.85 21.94
C GLU A 162 7.81 16.92 20.72
N TYR A 163 7.70 15.61 20.98
CA TYR A 163 7.63 14.57 19.95
C TYR A 163 6.30 13.83 20.02
N CYS A 164 5.79 13.42 18.86
CA CYS A 164 4.52 12.70 18.78
C CYS A 164 4.59 11.32 19.44
N GLU A 165 5.74 10.66 19.35
CA GLU A 165 6.00 9.35 19.95
C GLU A 165 5.77 9.36 21.46
N ASP A 166 6.07 10.49 22.11
CA ASP A 166 5.89 10.67 23.55
C ASP A 166 4.41 10.71 23.94
N LEU A 167 3.48 10.86 22.99
CA LEU A 167 2.04 10.77 23.24
C LEU A 167 1.63 9.36 23.66
N PHE A 168 2.29 8.34 23.13
CA PHE A 168 1.92 6.96 23.30
C PHE A 168 2.86 6.22 24.25
N THR A 169 2.38 5.13 24.83
CA THR A 169 3.24 4.21 25.58
C THR A 169 4.19 3.49 24.63
N LYS A 170 5.32 3.00 25.15
CA LYS A 170 6.27 2.19 24.38
C LYS A 170 5.63 0.96 23.73
N GLU A 171 4.68 0.32 24.43
CA GLU A 171 3.93 -0.82 23.90
C GLU A 171 3.05 -0.43 22.71
N GLN A 172 2.34 0.71 22.80
CA GLN A 172 1.55 1.22 21.67
C GLN A 172 2.42 1.54 20.46
N ILE A 173 3.57 2.19 20.66
CA ILE A 173 4.53 2.45 19.57
C ILE A 173 4.99 1.14 18.93
N GLU A 174 5.35 0.12 19.72
CA GLU A 174 5.76 -1.18 19.20
C GLU A 174 4.64 -1.87 18.39
N ILE A 175 3.38 -1.71 18.80
CA ILE A 175 2.22 -2.21 18.06
C ILE A 175 2.05 -1.46 16.74
N PHE A 176 2.12 -0.12 16.75
CA PHE A 176 2.01 0.68 15.53
C PHE A 176 3.13 0.37 14.54
N ASP A 177 4.37 0.30 15.02
CA ASP A 177 5.53 -0.08 14.23
C ASP A 177 5.36 -1.46 13.60
N LYS A 178 4.82 -2.42 14.36
CA LYS A 178 4.53 -3.76 13.87
C LYS A 178 3.48 -3.73 12.77
N LEU A 179 2.32 -3.12 13.03
CA LEU A 179 1.23 -3.00 12.05
C LEU A 179 1.69 -2.30 10.77
N HIS A 180 2.48 -1.23 10.91
CA HIS A 180 3.01 -0.48 9.78
C HIS A 180 3.90 -1.34 8.87
N ARG A 181 4.84 -2.10 9.45
CA ARG A 181 5.66 -3.05 8.68
C ARG A 181 4.82 -4.17 8.06
N GLU A 182 3.83 -4.65 8.78
CA GLU A 182 2.93 -5.72 8.35
C GLU A 182 2.02 -5.32 7.18
N MET A 183 1.87 -4.02 6.91
CA MET A 183 1.22 -3.53 5.69
C MET A 183 1.88 -4.02 4.40
N PHE A 184 3.19 -4.35 4.44
CA PHE A 184 3.88 -5.01 3.34
C PHE A 184 3.22 -6.33 2.93
N TYR A 185 2.99 -7.21 3.91
CA TYR A 185 2.34 -8.50 3.67
C TYR A 185 0.87 -8.31 3.35
N THR A 186 0.21 -7.39 4.06
CA THR A 186 -1.22 -7.08 3.89
C THR A 186 -1.49 -6.61 2.46
N LEU A 187 -0.71 -5.67 1.92
CA LEU A 187 -0.90 -5.17 0.56
C LEU A 187 -0.67 -6.28 -0.48
N GLN A 188 0.34 -7.14 -0.27
CA GLN A 188 0.62 -8.25 -1.18
C GLN A 188 -0.51 -9.28 -1.20
N ILE A 189 -1.04 -9.62 -0.02
CA ILE A 189 -2.20 -10.52 0.14
C ILE A 189 -3.44 -9.89 -0.46
N TYR A 190 -3.67 -8.60 -0.19
CA TYR A 190 -4.80 -7.87 -0.74
C TYR A 190 -4.86 -8.00 -2.25
N PHE A 191 -3.77 -7.76 -2.97
CA PHE A 191 -3.76 -7.91 -4.43
C PHE A 191 -3.93 -9.33 -4.96
N LEU A 192 -3.66 -10.34 -4.14
CA LEU A 192 -3.82 -11.74 -4.54
C LEU A 192 -5.22 -12.26 -4.26
N PHE A 193 -5.89 -11.75 -3.23
CA PHE A 193 -7.11 -12.35 -2.67
C PHE A 193 -8.29 -11.37 -2.51
N THR A 194 -8.13 -10.09 -2.82
CA THR A 194 -9.23 -9.12 -2.76
C THR A 194 -10.27 -9.42 -3.82
N GLU A 195 -11.53 -9.26 -3.45
CA GLU A 195 -12.66 -9.26 -4.35
C GLU A 195 -13.16 -7.83 -4.53
N ILE A 196 -13.40 -7.43 -5.78
CA ILE A 196 -14.01 -6.14 -6.10
C ILE A 196 -15.25 -6.35 -6.94
N ASN A 197 -16.33 -5.67 -6.56
CA ASN A 197 -17.56 -5.70 -7.33
C ASN A 197 -17.44 -4.75 -8.53
N PRO A 198 -17.56 -5.23 -9.78
CA PRO A 198 -17.55 -4.36 -10.95
C PRO A 198 -18.62 -3.26 -10.85
N GLY A 199 -18.36 -2.12 -11.49
CA GLY A 199 -19.29 -1.00 -11.52
C GLY A 199 -18.63 0.29 -11.97
N ASN A 200 -19.43 1.34 -12.03
CA ASN A 200 -18.93 2.68 -12.32
C ASN A 200 -18.54 3.37 -11.02
N TYR A 201 -17.39 4.04 -11.05
CA TYR A 201 -16.86 4.79 -9.92
C TYR A 201 -16.59 6.22 -10.36
N PHE A 202 -16.80 7.17 -9.45
CA PHE A 202 -16.40 8.56 -9.64
C PHE A 202 -15.55 9.01 -8.47
N GLN A 203 -14.61 9.92 -8.72
CA GLN A 203 -13.75 10.50 -7.71
C GLN A 203 -14.30 11.87 -7.29
N THR A 204 -14.23 12.19 -6.00
CA THR A 204 -14.51 13.53 -5.49
C THR A 204 -13.27 14.42 -5.59
N ALA A 205 -13.41 15.70 -5.19
CA ALA A 205 -12.29 16.63 -5.10
C ALA A 205 -11.25 16.28 -4.00
N TYR A 206 -11.54 15.29 -3.15
CA TYR A 206 -10.67 14.86 -2.04
C TYR A 206 -10.08 13.46 -2.25
N ASP A 207 -9.95 13.04 -3.51
CA ASP A 207 -9.42 11.72 -3.91
C ASP A 207 -10.22 10.51 -3.38
N GLU A 208 -11.45 10.75 -2.90
CA GLU A 208 -12.37 9.69 -2.47
C GLU A 208 -13.14 9.14 -3.67
N TRP A 209 -13.10 7.82 -3.86
CA TRP A 209 -13.87 7.14 -4.88
C TRP A 209 -15.21 6.70 -4.33
N HIS A 210 -16.29 6.91 -5.09
CA HIS A 210 -17.61 6.41 -4.76
C HIS A 210 -18.13 5.52 -5.87
N LYS A 211 -18.73 4.39 -5.47
CA LYS A 211 -19.44 3.52 -6.40
C LYS A 211 -20.80 4.13 -6.73
N LEU A 212 -21.10 4.26 -8.03
CA LEU A 212 -22.44 4.63 -8.48
C LEU A 212 -23.42 3.47 -8.26
N PRO A 213 -24.71 3.77 -8.03
CA PRO A 213 -25.77 2.77 -7.92
C PRO A 213 -25.83 1.81 -9.12
#